data_AF-A0A7V5H3G3-F1
#
_entry.id   AF-A0A7V5H3G3-F1
#
_cell.length_a   1.000
_cell.length_b   1.000
_cell.length_c   1.000
_cell.angle_alpha   90.00
_cell.angle_beta   90.00
_cell.angle_gamma   90.00
#
_symmetry.space_group_name_H-M   'P 1'
#
loop_
_entity.id
_entity.type
_entity.pdbx_description
1 polymer ?
#
loop_
_entity_poly.entity_id
_entity_poly.type
_entity_poly.pdbx_seq_one_letter_code
_entity_poly.pdbx_strand_id
1 'polypeptide(L)'
;MLKKIKISLLLIFLLGGLLQAQPVKKIYLFFTNDLHARIGRQKDRFLNPNFPPMIGGGASAATIIKSVKQRAAKNGDLVLFFDGGDFLSKTSDLVKNSGGKAIIEYMNQMGYLAAVPGVEDFEVAGQKWNELASLAQFPLLACNVQSNGTNPFKPYFIFEQNGLKIGVFGVLSQVVETINETEELQCFCFLPEL
;
A
#
# COMPACT_ATOMS: atom_id res chain seq x y z
N MET A 1 2.27 61.80 -16.97
CA MET A 1 2.97 60.63 -16.38
C MET A 1 2.17 59.90 -15.30
N LEU A 2 1.62 60.58 -14.28
CA LEU A 2 0.93 59.92 -13.15
C LEU A 2 -0.25 59.01 -13.51
N LYS A 3 -1.04 59.32 -14.56
CA LYS A 3 -2.16 58.46 -15.01
C LYS A 3 -1.70 57.10 -15.53
N LYS A 4 -0.57 57.04 -16.25
CA LYS A 4 -0.01 55.78 -16.78
C LYS A 4 0.52 54.88 -15.64
N ILE A 5 1.11 55.50 -14.61
CA ILE A 5 1.61 54.81 -13.41
C ILE A 5 0.45 54.17 -12.62
N LYS A 6 -0.67 54.90 -12.44
CA LYS A 6 -1.87 54.35 -11.77
C LYS A 6 -2.51 53.18 -12.51
N ILE A 7 -2.52 53.22 -13.85
CA ILE A 7 -3.04 52.13 -14.69
C ILE A 7 -2.13 50.90 -14.60
N SER A 8 -0.80 51.07 -14.62
CA SER A 8 0.15 49.96 -14.41
C SER A 8 0.00 49.32 -13.03
N LEU A 9 -0.15 50.12 -11.97
CA LEU A 9 -0.37 49.61 -10.61
C LEU A 9 -1.68 48.83 -10.49
N LEU A 10 -2.75 49.28 -11.14
CA LEU A 10 -4.04 48.59 -11.17
C LEU A 10 -3.96 47.26 -11.94
N LEU A 11 -3.23 47.22 -13.05
CA LEU A 11 -2.97 46.00 -13.84
C LEU A 11 -2.13 44.98 -13.07
N ILE A 12 -1.12 45.42 -12.31
CA ILE A 12 -0.31 44.56 -11.44
C ILE A 12 -1.16 43.99 -10.30
N PHE A 13 -2.07 44.79 -9.73
CA PHE A 13 -2.99 44.34 -8.68
C PHE A 13 -4.05 43.34 -9.23
N LEU A 14 -4.55 43.57 -10.45
CA LEU A 14 -5.44 42.65 -11.16
C LEU A 14 -4.74 41.35 -11.57
N LEU A 15 -3.47 41.40 -11.98
CA LEU A 15 -2.66 40.19 -12.24
C LEU A 15 -2.30 39.45 -10.95
N GLY A 16 -2.08 40.15 -9.84
CA GLY A 16 -1.80 39.55 -8.53
C GLY A 16 -3.00 38.79 -7.94
N GLY A 17 -4.22 39.17 -8.31
CA GLY A 17 -5.45 38.47 -7.92
C GLY A 17 -5.69 37.12 -8.60
N LEU A 18 -4.87 36.75 -9.60
CA LEU A 18 -4.95 35.47 -10.32
C LEU A 18 -4.07 34.36 -9.70
N LEU A 19 -3.45 34.61 -8.54
CA LEU A 19 -2.94 33.52 -7.70
C LEU A 19 -4.14 32.71 -7.21
N GLN A 20 -4.59 31.74 -8.01
CA GLN A 20 -5.50 30.71 -7.59
C GLN A 20 -4.96 30.15 -6.26
N ALA A 21 -5.76 30.24 -5.21
CA ALA A 21 -5.54 29.45 -4.01
C ALA A 21 -5.32 28.00 -4.49
N GLN A 22 -4.15 27.43 -4.18
CA GLN A 22 -3.89 26.03 -4.52
C GLN A 22 -5.07 25.23 -3.96
N PRO A 23 -5.81 24.50 -4.80
CA PRO A 23 -6.98 23.77 -4.33
C PRO A 23 -6.57 22.91 -3.14
N VAL A 24 -7.41 22.90 -2.10
CA VAL A 24 -7.19 22.10 -0.88
C VAL A 24 -6.89 20.66 -1.30
N LYS A 25 -5.64 20.23 -1.14
CA LYS A 25 -5.20 18.88 -1.54
C LYS A 25 -5.73 17.88 -0.52
N LYS A 26 -6.77 17.13 -0.86
CA LYS A 26 -7.19 16.00 -0.02
C LYS A 26 -6.29 14.81 -0.32
N ILE A 27 -5.95 14.08 0.73
CA ILE A 27 -5.24 12.80 0.64
C ILE A 27 -6.24 11.74 1.10
N TYR A 28 -6.57 10.81 0.20
CA TYR A 28 -7.30 9.60 0.54
C TYR A 28 -6.28 8.52 0.89
N LEU A 29 -6.22 8.16 2.17
CA LEU A 29 -5.40 7.06 2.65
C LEU A 29 -6.26 5.80 2.76
N PHE A 30 -5.99 4.82 1.90
CA PHE A 30 -6.51 3.47 2.02
C PHE A 30 -5.42 2.57 2.61
N PHE A 31 -5.86 1.60 3.40
CA PHE A 31 -5.01 0.50 3.79
C PHE A 31 -5.83 -0.78 3.93
N THR A 32 -5.14 -1.90 3.75
CA THR A 32 -5.57 -3.22 4.20
C THR A 32 -4.47 -3.80 5.08
N ASN A 33 -4.79 -4.87 5.80
CA ASN A 33 -3.89 -5.69 6.58
C ASN A 33 -4.60 -7.04 6.77
N ASP A 34 -3.84 -8.08 7.10
CA ASP A 34 -4.39 -9.40 7.42
C ASP A 34 -5.33 -9.91 6.31
N LEU A 35 -4.95 -9.68 5.04
CA LEU A 35 -5.76 -10.19 3.94
C LEU A 35 -5.83 -11.71 4.01
N HIS A 36 -4.75 -12.38 4.46
CA HIS A 36 -4.60 -13.84 4.49
C HIS A 36 -5.08 -14.49 3.19
N ALA A 37 -4.79 -13.85 2.06
CA ALA A 37 -5.22 -14.24 0.73
C ALA A 37 -6.76 -14.37 0.52
N ARG A 38 -7.58 -13.73 1.37
CA ARG A 38 -9.05 -13.75 1.31
C ARG A 38 -9.61 -12.72 0.33
N ILE A 39 -9.18 -12.83 -0.92
CA ILE A 39 -9.66 -11.94 -2.01
C ILE A 39 -10.97 -12.43 -2.65
N GLY A 40 -11.41 -13.65 -2.34
CA GLY A 40 -12.73 -14.17 -2.70
C GLY A 40 -13.84 -13.66 -1.77
N ARG A 41 -15.09 -13.69 -2.24
CA ARG A 41 -16.25 -13.44 -1.37
C ARG A 41 -16.35 -14.49 -0.27
N GLN A 42 -16.82 -14.11 0.91
CA GLN A 42 -16.98 -15.02 2.05
C GLN A 42 -18.45 -15.10 2.50
N LYS A 43 -18.84 -16.23 3.08
CA LYS A 43 -20.15 -16.41 3.69
C LYS A 43 -20.18 -15.72 5.05
N ASP A 44 -21.10 -14.78 5.24
CA ASP A 44 -21.29 -14.14 6.53
C ASP A 44 -22.30 -14.90 7.39
N ARG A 45 -21.79 -15.80 8.24
CA ARG A 45 -22.59 -16.55 9.20
C ARG A 45 -23.02 -15.73 10.41
N PHE A 46 -22.40 -14.57 10.64
CA PHE A 46 -22.83 -13.66 11.70
C PHE A 46 -24.14 -12.97 11.30
N LEU A 47 -24.25 -12.52 10.05
CA LEU A 47 -25.48 -11.94 9.49
C LEU A 47 -26.63 -12.95 9.43
N ASN A 48 -26.36 -14.16 8.93
CA ASN A 48 -27.37 -15.23 8.91
C ASN A 48 -26.70 -16.61 9.04
N PRO A 49 -26.75 -17.25 10.22
CA PRO A 49 -26.11 -18.54 10.43
C PRO A 49 -26.61 -19.67 9.52
N ASN A 50 -27.91 -19.62 9.18
CA ASN A 50 -28.60 -20.69 8.44
C ASN A 50 -28.55 -20.47 6.92
N PHE A 51 -28.59 -19.21 6.47
CA PHE A 51 -28.53 -18.82 5.05
C PHE A 51 -27.58 -17.64 4.86
N PRO A 52 -26.27 -17.84 5.08
CA PRO A 52 -25.30 -16.75 5.08
C PRO A 52 -25.15 -16.14 3.69
N PRO A 53 -25.32 -14.81 3.54
CA PRO A 53 -25.06 -14.14 2.27
C PRO A 53 -23.57 -14.16 1.94
N MET A 54 -23.25 -14.07 0.65
CA MET A 54 -21.88 -13.84 0.19
C MET A 54 -21.54 -12.35 0.29
N ILE A 55 -20.51 -11.99 1.05
CA ILE A 55 -20.08 -10.61 1.25
C ILE A 55 -18.62 -10.40 0.85
N GLY A 56 -18.24 -9.13 0.71
CA GLY A 56 -16.84 -8.70 0.60
C GLY A 56 -16.14 -9.15 -0.68
N GLY A 57 -14.87 -9.53 -0.54
CA GLY A 57 -13.97 -9.91 -1.62
C GLY A 57 -13.24 -8.74 -2.29
N GLY A 58 -12.09 -9.04 -2.89
CA GLY A 58 -11.21 -8.09 -3.53
C GLY A 58 -11.84 -7.34 -4.70
N ALA A 59 -12.78 -7.96 -5.44
CA ALA A 59 -13.51 -7.28 -6.51
C ALA A 59 -14.43 -6.15 -5.99
N SER A 60 -15.03 -6.35 -4.81
CA SER A 60 -15.86 -5.34 -4.15
C SER A 60 -14.97 -4.17 -3.67
N ALA A 61 -13.83 -4.49 -3.05
CA ALA A 61 -12.83 -3.49 -2.66
C ALA A 61 -12.30 -2.71 -3.88
N ALA A 62 -11.96 -3.40 -4.97
CA ALA A 62 -11.50 -2.81 -6.22
C ALA A 62 -12.51 -1.79 -6.78
N THR A 63 -13.79 -2.12 -6.72
CA THR A 63 -14.86 -1.22 -7.18
C THR A 63 -14.89 0.08 -6.37
N ILE A 64 -14.83 -0.04 -5.04
CA ILE A 64 -14.83 1.12 -4.13
C ILE A 64 -13.59 1.99 -4.38
N ILE A 65 -12.41 1.37 -4.40
CA ILE A 65 -11.12 2.07 -4.57
C ILE A 65 -11.06 2.73 -5.95
N LYS A 66 -11.50 2.05 -7.00
CA LYS A 66 -11.58 2.62 -8.36
C LYS A 66 -12.50 3.84 -8.38
N SER A 67 -13.66 3.79 -7.71
CA SER A 67 -14.58 4.94 -7.64
C SER A 67 -13.93 6.14 -6.93
N VAL A 68 -13.14 5.91 -5.88
CA VAL A 68 -12.45 6.97 -5.15
C VAL A 68 -11.30 7.52 -5.97
N LYS A 69 -10.47 6.66 -6.59
CA LYS A 69 -9.39 7.07 -7.51
C LYS A 69 -9.92 7.95 -8.64
N GLN A 70 -11.07 7.60 -9.23
CA GLN A 70 -11.71 8.42 -10.27
C GLN A 70 -12.20 9.78 -9.77
N ARG A 71 -12.80 9.85 -8.57
CA ARG A 71 -13.21 11.14 -7.98
C ARG A 71 -12.01 12.01 -7.61
N ALA A 72 -10.99 11.40 -7.02
CA ALA A 72 -9.76 12.09 -6.63
C ALA A 72 -9.04 12.68 -7.85
N ALA A 73 -8.92 11.92 -8.94
CA ALA A 73 -8.31 12.38 -10.18
C ALA A 73 -9.01 13.61 -10.78
N LYS A 74 -10.34 13.72 -10.67
CA LYS A 74 -11.10 14.90 -11.14
C LYS A 74 -10.81 16.17 -10.35
N ASN A 75 -10.46 16.02 -9.08
CA ASN A 75 -10.23 17.14 -8.16
C ASN A 75 -8.73 17.48 -7.98
N GLY A 76 -7.82 16.70 -8.57
CA GLY A 76 -6.40 16.79 -8.28
C GLY A 76 -6.03 16.33 -6.86
N ASP A 77 -6.84 15.49 -6.25
CA ASP A 77 -6.57 14.89 -4.94
C ASP A 77 -5.58 13.72 -5.07
N LEU A 78 -4.93 13.37 -3.96
CA LEU A 78 -3.99 12.25 -3.87
C LEU A 78 -4.67 11.01 -3.31
N VAL A 79 -4.39 9.84 -3.88
CA VAL A 79 -4.82 8.54 -3.31
C VAL A 79 -3.59 7.71 -3.01
N LEU A 80 -3.46 7.30 -1.76
CA LEU A 80 -2.41 6.42 -1.27
C LEU A 80 -3.06 5.13 -0.82
N PHE A 81 -2.49 3.99 -1.21
CA PHE A 81 -3.02 2.69 -0.81
C PHE A 81 -1.89 1.78 -0.35
N PHE A 82 -1.99 1.28 0.88
CA PHE A 82 -0.94 0.47 1.51
C PHE A 82 -1.48 -0.87 2.01
N ASP A 83 -0.59 -1.83 2.18
CA ASP A 83 -0.89 -3.05 2.95
C ASP A 83 0.00 -3.12 4.19
N GLY A 84 -0.61 -3.45 5.33
CA GLY A 84 0.04 -3.57 6.63
C GLY A 84 0.69 -4.94 6.90
N GLY A 85 0.58 -5.89 5.98
CA GLY A 85 1.16 -7.22 6.11
C GLY A 85 0.12 -8.33 6.34
N ASP A 86 0.64 -9.56 6.37
CA ASP A 86 -0.12 -10.81 6.40
C ASP A 86 -1.10 -10.91 5.23
N PHE A 87 -0.60 -10.59 4.02
CA PHE A 87 -1.38 -10.68 2.80
C PHE A 87 -1.42 -12.09 2.20
N LEU A 88 -0.44 -12.93 2.51
CA LEU A 88 -0.36 -14.35 2.23
C LEU A 88 -0.84 -15.18 3.43
N SER A 89 -1.23 -16.43 3.18
CA SER A 89 -1.48 -17.39 4.25
C SER A 89 -1.34 -18.81 3.74
N LYS A 90 -0.68 -19.68 4.51
CA LYS A 90 -0.59 -21.13 4.22
C LYS A 90 -1.95 -21.80 4.21
N THR A 91 -2.96 -21.22 4.84
CA THR A 91 -4.32 -21.77 4.90
C THR A 91 -5.07 -21.62 3.57
N SER A 92 -4.63 -20.70 2.71
CA SER A 92 -5.28 -20.40 1.43
C SER A 92 -4.83 -21.36 0.33
N ASP A 93 -5.78 -22.07 -0.27
CA ASP A 93 -5.49 -22.94 -1.43
C ASP A 93 -5.00 -22.14 -2.64
N LEU A 94 -5.41 -20.87 -2.78
CA LEU A 94 -4.91 -19.97 -3.81
C LEU A 94 -3.40 -19.77 -3.64
N VAL A 95 -2.96 -19.51 -2.40
CA VAL A 95 -1.54 -19.34 -2.07
C VAL A 95 -0.77 -20.63 -2.26
N LYS A 96 -1.29 -21.77 -1.79
CA LYS A 96 -0.65 -23.09 -1.99
C LYS A 96 -0.42 -23.40 -3.47
N ASN A 97 -1.42 -23.14 -4.31
CA ASN A 97 -1.36 -23.47 -5.74
C ASN A 97 -0.52 -22.47 -6.55
N SER A 98 -0.54 -21.19 -6.19
CA SER A 98 0.20 -20.15 -6.94
C SER A 98 1.57 -19.82 -6.33
N GLY A 99 1.90 -20.35 -5.15
CA GLY A 99 3.05 -19.90 -4.35
C GLY A 99 2.97 -18.42 -3.97
N GLY A 100 1.77 -17.88 -3.72
CA GLY A 100 1.56 -16.46 -3.39
C GLY A 100 1.51 -15.47 -4.56
N LYS A 101 1.94 -15.87 -5.77
CA LYS A 101 1.95 -15.01 -6.97
C LYS A 101 0.61 -14.36 -7.31
N ALA A 102 -0.49 -15.11 -7.15
CA ALA A 102 -1.83 -14.60 -7.44
C ALA A 102 -2.23 -13.44 -6.52
N ILE A 103 -1.72 -13.39 -5.29
CA ILE A 103 -1.97 -12.29 -4.35
C ILE A 103 -1.15 -11.07 -4.74
N ILE A 104 0.12 -11.24 -5.11
CA ILE A 104 0.95 -10.15 -5.64
C ILE A 104 0.32 -9.56 -6.91
N GLU A 105 -0.19 -10.40 -7.82
CA GLU A 105 -0.90 -9.94 -9.02
C GLU A 105 -2.16 -9.14 -8.66
N TYR A 106 -2.96 -9.63 -7.72
CA TYR A 106 -4.11 -8.87 -7.21
C TYR A 106 -3.70 -7.51 -6.65
N MET A 107 -2.66 -7.45 -5.82
CA MET A 107 -2.15 -6.19 -5.24
C MET A 107 -1.63 -5.24 -6.33
N ASN A 108 -0.95 -5.75 -7.36
CA ASN A 108 -0.56 -4.95 -8.52
C ASN A 108 -1.78 -4.33 -9.21
N GLN A 109 -2.83 -5.11 -9.47
CA GLN A 109 -4.06 -4.62 -10.12
C GLN A 109 -4.81 -3.58 -9.27
N MET A 110 -4.75 -3.73 -7.95
CA MET A 110 -5.34 -2.78 -7.01
C MET A 110 -4.57 -1.45 -6.94
N GLY A 111 -3.30 -1.47 -7.36
CA GLY A 111 -2.39 -0.32 -7.35
C GLY A 111 -2.06 0.10 -5.92
N TYR A 112 -1.57 -0.86 -5.13
CA TYR A 112 -0.88 -0.58 -3.87
C TYR A 112 0.38 0.23 -4.15
N LEU A 113 0.67 1.16 -3.26
CA LEU A 113 1.84 2.03 -3.34
C LEU A 113 3.04 1.42 -2.61
N ALA A 114 2.80 0.71 -1.51
CA ALA A 114 3.78 -0.11 -0.80
C ALA A 114 3.06 -1.10 0.10
N ALA A 115 3.78 -2.13 0.56
CA ALA A 115 3.29 -3.08 1.55
C ALA A 115 4.39 -3.41 2.56
N VAL A 116 4.00 -3.77 3.76
CA VAL A 116 4.89 -4.34 4.78
C VAL A 116 4.72 -5.86 4.73
N PRO A 117 5.78 -6.68 4.74
CA PRO A 117 5.62 -8.11 4.97
C PRO A 117 5.18 -8.36 6.42
N GLY A 118 4.24 -9.29 6.63
CA GLY A 118 3.86 -9.77 7.95
C GLY A 118 4.49 -11.13 8.30
N VAL A 119 4.16 -11.65 9.48
CA VAL A 119 4.69 -12.92 10.00
C VAL A 119 4.26 -14.10 9.11
N GLU A 120 2.98 -14.16 8.72
CA GLU A 120 2.48 -15.20 7.82
C GLU A 120 3.08 -15.09 6.42
N ASP A 121 3.42 -13.87 5.98
CA ASP A 121 4.08 -13.69 4.70
C ASP A 121 5.49 -14.31 4.70
N PHE A 122 6.26 -14.09 5.78
CA PHE A 122 7.57 -14.72 5.95
C PHE A 122 7.48 -16.24 6.03
N GLU A 123 6.48 -16.75 6.74
CA GLU A 123 6.19 -18.17 6.81
C GLU A 123 5.88 -18.81 5.44
N VAL A 124 5.16 -18.10 4.57
CA VAL A 124 4.77 -18.61 3.25
C VAL A 124 5.88 -18.46 2.23
N ALA A 125 6.52 -17.29 2.21
CA ALA A 125 7.47 -16.93 1.17
C ALA A 125 8.85 -17.56 1.41
N GLY A 126 9.35 -17.56 2.65
CA GLY A 126 10.67 -18.09 2.98
C GLY A 126 11.75 -17.62 1.99
N GLN A 127 12.42 -18.58 1.33
CA GLN A 127 13.46 -18.29 0.33
C GLN A 127 12.94 -17.67 -0.98
N LYS A 128 11.62 -17.68 -1.23
CA LYS A 128 10.99 -17.17 -2.46
C LYS A 128 10.69 -15.67 -2.40
N TRP A 129 11.05 -14.98 -1.33
CA TRP A 129 10.83 -13.54 -1.21
C TRP A 129 11.42 -12.73 -2.38
N ASN A 130 12.59 -13.11 -2.89
CA ASN A 130 13.18 -12.46 -4.06
C ASN A 130 12.32 -12.62 -5.32
N GLU A 131 11.72 -13.79 -5.52
CA GLU A 131 10.81 -14.04 -6.64
C GLU A 131 9.52 -13.22 -6.47
N LEU A 132 8.88 -13.26 -5.30
CA LEU A 132 7.65 -12.51 -5.05
C LEU A 132 7.86 -11.00 -5.14
N ALA A 133 8.95 -10.49 -4.59
CA ALA A 133 9.33 -9.08 -4.69
C ALA A 133 9.61 -8.66 -6.13
N SER A 134 10.17 -9.54 -6.97
CA SER A 134 10.38 -9.25 -8.39
C SER A 134 9.09 -9.12 -9.19
N LEU A 135 8.00 -9.74 -8.72
CA LEU A 135 6.67 -9.65 -9.33
C LEU A 135 5.88 -8.43 -8.83
N ALA A 136 6.22 -7.87 -7.66
CA ALA A 136 5.53 -6.72 -7.10
C ALA A 136 5.88 -5.44 -7.87
N GLN A 137 4.86 -4.68 -8.26
CA GLN A 137 5.01 -3.35 -8.88
C GLN A 137 5.14 -2.23 -7.84
N PHE A 138 5.23 -2.61 -6.56
CA PHE A 138 5.35 -1.74 -5.40
C PHE A 138 6.49 -2.23 -4.51
N PRO A 139 7.18 -1.33 -3.78
CA PRO A 139 8.20 -1.73 -2.82
C PRO A 139 7.58 -2.45 -1.62
N LEU A 140 8.22 -3.52 -1.19
CA LEU A 140 8.03 -4.11 0.13
C LEU A 140 8.91 -3.35 1.13
N LEU A 141 8.32 -2.91 2.24
CA LEU A 141 8.97 -2.04 3.21
C LEU A 141 9.16 -2.75 4.54
N ALA A 142 10.40 -2.78 5.02
CA ALA A 142 10.75 -3.26 6.35
C ALA A 142 12.07 -2.62 6.80
N CYS A 143 12.01 -1.60 7.66
CA CYS A 143 13.19 -0.91 8.15
C CYS A 143 13.95 -1.71 9.21
N ASN A 144 13.29 -2.66 9.85
CA ASN A 144 13.84 -3.54 10.87
C ASN A 144 14.15 -4.95 10.35
N VAL A 145 14.28 -5.13 9.03
CA VAL A 145 14.70 -6.40 8.42
C VAL A 145 15.99 -6.20 7.64
N GLN A 146 17.02 -6.93 8.04
CA GLN A 146 18.28 -7.06 7.33
C GLN A 146 18.39 -8.46 6.71
N SER A 147 19.27 -8.62 5.72
CA SER A 147 19.58 -9.92 5.14
C SER A 147 21.07 -10.03 4.90
N ASN A 148 21.62 -11.23 5.16
CA ASN A 148 23.00 -11.58 4.83
C ASN A 148 23.20 -11.90 3.34
N GLY A 149 22.09 -11.95 2.57
CA GLY A 149 22.08 -12.13 1.12
C GLY A 149 21.34 -10.99 0.41
N THR A 150 20.58 -11.31 -0.63
CA THR A 150 19.72 -10.33 -1.29
C THR A 150 18.58 -9.93 -0.35
N ASN A 151 18.47 -8.64 -0.05
CA ASN A 151 17.37 -8.07 0.69
C ASN A 151 16.32 -7.51 -0.29
N PRO A 152 15.12 -8.11 -0.40
CA PRO A 152 14.06 -7.60 -1.26
C PRO A 152 13.33 -6.40 -0.64
N PHE A 153 13.58 -6.08 0.64
CA PHE A 153 12.88 -5.04 1.37
C PHE A 153 13.66 -3.72 1.36
N LYS A 154 12.94 -2.61 1.22
CA LYS A 154 13.48 -1.27 1.41
C LYS A 154 13.13 -0.78 2.81
N PRO A 155 13.98 -0.01 3.49
CA PRO A 155 13.63 0.53 4.80
C PRO A 155 12.53 1.59 4.69
N TYR A 156 12.58 2.39 3.62
CA TYR A 156 11.62 3.43 3.31
C TYR A 156 11.71 3.81 1.83
N PHE A 157 10.75 4.62 1.37
CA PHE A 157 10.91 5.42 0.17
C PHE A 157 10.30 6.80 0.37
N ILE A 158 10.74 7.76 -0.44
CA ILE A 158 10.24 9.13 -0.44
C ILE A 158 9.81 9.46 -1.85
N PHE A 159 8.65 10.10 -2.00
CA PHE A 159 8.15 10.57 -3.28
C PHE A 159 7.53 11.95 -3.15
N GLU A 160 7.43 12.65 -4.27
CA GLU A 160 6.76 13.94 -4.34
C GLU A 160 5.57 13.87 -5.30
N GLN A 161 4.39 14.26 -4.84
CA GLN A 161 3.19 14.31 -5.68
C GLN A 161 2.32 15.47 -5.25
N ASN A 162 1.76 16.20 -6.23
CA ASN A 162 0.98 17.40 -5.98
C ASN A 162 1.73 18.39 -5.05
N GLY A 163 3.05 18.57 -5.22
CA GLY A 163 3.87 19.46 -4.38
C GLY A 163 3.94 19.07 -2.89
N LEU A 164 3.57 17.83 -2.54
CA LEU A 164 3.76 17.24 -1.21
C LEU A 164 4.90 16.23 -1.28
N LYS A 165 5.88 16.36 -0.39
CA LYS A 165 6.95 15.38 -0.21
C LYS A 165 6.55 14.40 0.91
N ILE A 166 6.40 13.13 0.57
CA ILE A 166 5.87 12.09 1.45
C ILE A 166 6.93 11.00 1.65
N GLY A 167 7.26 10.71 2.90
CA GLY A 167 8.10 9.57 3.28
C GLY A 167 7.24 8.43 3.81
N VAL A 168 7.57 7.21 3.42
CA VAL A 168 6.88 5.99 3.86
C VAL A 168 7.91 4.97 4.29
N PHE A 169 7.76 4.43 5.49
CA PHE A 169 8.56 3.34 6.04
C PHE A 169 7.63 2.23 6.53
N GLY A 170 8.17 1.02 6.68
CA GLY A 170 7.44 -0.15 7.17
C GLY A 170 8.18 -0.79 8.33
N VAL A 171 7.44 -1.32 9.30
CA VAL A 171 7.98 -2.02 10.46
C VAL A 171 7.31 -3.38 10.54
N LEU A 172 8.11 -4.45 10.49
CA LEU A 172 7.65 -5.81 10.70
C LEU A 172 7.54 -6.09 12.21
N SER A 173 6.51 -6.80 12.63
CA SER A 173 6.37 -7.16 14.05
C SER A 173 7.48 -8.12 14.51
N GLN A 174 7.98 -7.89 15.73
CA GLN A 174 8.93 -8.76 16.45
C GLN A 174 8.41 -10.19 16.64
N VAL A 175 7.11 -10.42 16.52
CA VAL A 175 6.53 -11.77 16.56
C VAL A 175 7.15 -12.69 15.51
N VAL A 176 7.71 -12.15 14.43
CA VAL A 176 8.47 -12.93 13.43
C VAL A 176 9.64 -13.71 14.03
N GLU A 177 10.21 -13.29 15.17
CA GLU A 177 11.28 -14.04 15.83
C GLU A 177 10.82 -15.42 16.29
N THR A 178 9.51 -15.58 16.58
CA THR A 178 8.93 -16.86 16.98
C THR A 178 8.95 -17.93 15.88
N ILE A 179 9.10 -17.52 14.62
CA ILE A 179 9.15 -18.41 13.45
C ILE A 179 10.55 -18.51 12.84
N ASN A 180 11.51 -17.73 13.35
CA ASN A 180 12.87 -17.59 12.82
C ASN A 180 13.76 -18.82 13.02
N GLU A 181 13.26 -19.88 13.65
CA GLU A 181 14.00 -21.14 13.82
C GLU A 181 14.12 -21.96 12.53
N THR A 182 13.37 -21.59 11.49
CA THR A 182 13.40 -22.29 10.19
C THR A 182 14.64 -21.93 9.38
N GLU A 183 15.26 -22.94 8.74
CA GLU A 183 16.44 -22.74 7.87
C GLU A 183 16.20 -21.70 6.77
N GLU A 184 14.95 -21.57 6.30
CA GLU A 184 14.55 -20.62 5.27
C GLU A 184 14.64 -19.14 5.70
N LEU A 185 14.61 -18.87 7.01
CA LEU A 185 14.64 -17.52 7.56
C LEU A 185 16.02 -17.12 8.11
N GLN A 186 16.98 -18.05 8.20
CA GLN A 186 18.32 -17.80 8.73
C GLN A 186 19.12 -16.74 7.95
N CYS A 187 18.74 -16.45 6.71
CA CYS A 187 19.36 -15.38 5.93
C CYS A 187 18.88 -13.98 6.35
N PHE A 188 17.78 -13.87 7.10
CA PHE A 188 17.24 -12.62 7.61
C PHE A 188 17.67 -12.37 9.06
N CYS A 189 17.90 -11.09 9.37
CA CYS A 189 18.16 -10.61 10.71
C CYS A 189 17.06 -9.58 11.06
N PHE A 190 16.30 -9.89 12.09
CA PHE A 190 15.19 -9.07 12.57
C PHE A 190 15.68 -8.17 13.68
N LEU A 191 15.54 -6.85 13.48
CA LEU A 191 15.89 -5.84 14.46
C LEU A 191 14.66 -5.47 15.30
N PRO A 192 14.86 -4.91 16.51
CA PRO A 192 13.75 -4.48 17.34
C PRO A 192 12.82 -3.46 16.68
N GLU A 193 11.55 -3.47 17.10
CA GLU A 193 10.61 -2.38 16.82
C GLU A 193 11.12 -1.06 17.47
N LEU A 194 10.78 0.08 16.85
CA LEU A 194 11.21 1.42 17.30
C LEU A 194 10.51 1.89 18.57
#